data_AF-A0A963HYH0-F1
#
_entry.id   AF-A0A963HYH0-F1
#
_cell.length_a   1.000
_cell.length_b   1.000
_cell.length_c   1.000
_cell.angle_alpha   90.00
_cell.angle_beta   90.00
_cell.angle_gamma   90.00
#
_symmetry.space_group_name_H-M   'P 1'
#
loop_
_entity.id
_entity.type
_entity.pdbx_description
1 polymer ?
#
loop_
_entity_poly.entity_id
_entity_poly.type
_entity_poly.pdbx_seq_one_letter_code
_entity_poly.pdbx_strand_id
1 'polypeptide(L)'
;MIRNDWTFEYRSDELAGAAEKKLAYHRERLAFWQAKRTEVMDRIRAEGLELDEKIAVGYSNPKARDWQRGNQVMVRNDLQKDLDECLEKLEWHTRQRDEYDAWHQVLSCQHERAQQLDHQDWLFFFGRA
;
A
#
# COMPACT_ATOMS: atom_id res chain seq x y z
N MET A 1 9.40 -35.32 3.37
CA MET A 1 8.37 -34.92 4.36
C MET A 1 7.50 -33.87 3.70
N ILE A 2 6.23 -34.18 3.43
CA ILE A 2 5.37 -33.40 2.53
C ILE A 2 4.72 -32.28 3.34
N ARG A 3 5.34 -31.10 3.36
CA ARG A 3 4.85 -29.91 4.09
C ARG A 3 3.52 -29.37 3.55
N ASN A 4 3.19 -29.68 2.30
CA ASN A 4 2.02 -29.12 1.60
C ASN A 4 0.70 -29.77 2.01
N ASP A 5 0.72 -30.94 2.66
CA ASP A 5 -0.50 -31.67 3.04
C ASP A 5 -0.90 -31.40 4.49
N TRP A 6 -0.22 -30.46 5.16
CA TRP A 6 -0.49 -30.14 6.54
C TRP A 6 -1.74 -29.28 6.64
N THR A 7 -2.74 -29.81 7.34
CA THR A 7 -3.94 -29.07 7.69
C THR A 7 -3.99 -28.79 9.18
N PHE A 8 -4.55 -27.64 9.52
CA PHE A 8 -4.75 -27.18 10.89
C PHE A 8 -6.21 -26.84 11.10
N GLU A 9 -6.79 -27.32 12.18
CA GLU A 9 -8.19 -27.07 12.50
C GLU A 9 -8.30 -25.89 13.46
N TYR A 10 -9.09 -24.87 13.07
CA TYR A 10 -9.36 -23.68 13.89
C TYR A 10 -10.85 -23.38 13.89
N ARG A 11 -11.33 -22.77 14.97
CA ARG A 11 -12.71 -22.27 15.01
C ARG A 11 -12.85 -21.01 14.17
N SER A 12 -14.01 -20.86 13.52
CA SER A 12 -14.30 -19.66 12.73
C SER A 12 -14.20 -18.37 13.56
N ASP A 13 -14.52 -18.42 14.86
CA ASP A 13 -14.30 -17.29 15.79
C ASP A 13 -12.82 -16.88 15.92
N GLU A 14 -11.91 -17.85 15.98
CA GLU A 14 -10.47 -17.60 16.10
C GLU A 14 -9.93 -17.00 14.80
N LEU A 15 -10.41 -17.49 13.67
CA LEU A 15 -10.08 -16.97 12.35
C LEU A 15 -10.65 -15.57 12.12
N ALA A 16 -11.87 -15.30 12.59
CA ALA A 16 -12.44 -13.97 12.57
C ALA A 16 -11.57 -13.00 13.39
N GLY A 17 -11.18 -13.38 14.61
CA GLY A 17 -10.28 -12.56 15.44
C GLY A 17 -8.89 -12.35 14.81
N ALA A 18 -8.37 -13.32 14.06
CA ALA A 18 -7.12 -13.15 13.31
C ALA A 18 -7.29 -12.19 12.12
N ALA A 19 -8.37 -12.34 11.35
CA ALA A 19 -8.72 -11.45 10.24
C ALA A 19 -8.94 -10.01 10.73
N GLU A 20 -9.57 -9.81 11.88
CA GLU A 20 -9.77 -8.49 12.49
C GLU A 20 -8.44 -7.80 12.83
N LYS A 21 -7.47 -8.54 13.40
CA LYS A 21 -6.13 -8.01 13.69
C LYS A 21 -5.40 -7.58 12.42
N LYS A 22 -5.49 -8.39 11.36
CA LYS A 22 -4.92 -8.05 10.04
C LYS A 22 -5.59 -6.83 9.45
N LEU A 23 -6.91 -6.78 9.50
CA LEU A 23 -7.71 -5.64 9.07
C LEU A 23 -7.30 -4.34 9.77
N ALA A 24 -7.13 -4.38 11.10
CA ALA A 24 -6.65 -3.24 11.89
C ALA A 24 -5.25 -2.79 11.43
N TYR A 25 -4.31 -3.72 11.25
CA TYR A 25 -2.98 -3.41 10.74
C TYR A 25 -3.03 -2.72 9.36
N HIS A 26 -3.82 -3.25 8.42
CA HIS A 26 -3.94 -2.64 7.09
C HIS A 26 -4.62 -1.27 7.15
N ARG A 27 -5.58 -1.03 8.06
CA ARG A 27 -6.17 0.29 8.29
C ARG A 27 -5.16 1.30 8.82
N GLU A 28 -4.34 0.92 9.80
CA GLU A 28 -3.27 1.77 10.34
C GLU A 28 -2.23 2.12 9.24
N ARG A 29 -1.84 1.12 8.45
CA ARG A 29 -0.90 1.33 7.34
C ARG A 29 -1.48 2.20 6.24
N LEU A 30 -2.77 2.07 5.92
CA LEU A 30 -3.43 2.99 4.99
C LEU A 30 -3.37 4.43 5.49
N ALA A 31 -3.67 4.68 6.77
CA ALA A 31 -3.57 6.01 7.34
C ALA A 31 -2.13 6.57 7.26
N PHE A 32 -1.13 5.73 7.58
CA PHE A 32 0.28 6.08 7.44
C PHE A 32 0.65 6.47 5.99
N TRP A 33 0.29 5.64 5.00
CA TRP A 33 0.63 5.90 3.61
C TRP A 33 -0.16 7.06 3.00
N GLN A 34 -1.38 7.33 3.47
CA GLN A 34 -2.14 8.53 3.09
C GLN A 34 -1.45 9.81 3.59
N ALA A 35 -0.99 9.80 4.84
CA ALA A 35 -0.20 10.90 5.39
C ALA A 35 1.11 11.07 4.60
N LYS A 36 1.81 9.96 4.31
CA LYS A 36 3.07 9.99 3.54
C LYS A 36 2.87 10.51 2.12
N ARG A 37 1.81 10.09 1.43
CA ARG A 37 1.44 10.62 0.11
C ARG A 37 1.23 12.13 0.17
N THR A 38 0.54 12.62 1.20
CA THR A 38 0.30 14.07 1.37
C THR A 38 1.62 14.81 1.56
N GLU A 39 2.51 14.31 2.41
CA GLU A 39 3.87 14.85 2.61
C GLU A 39 4.67 14.90 1.29
N VAL A 40 4.68 13.80 0.52
CA VAL A 40 5.39 13.75 -0.78
C VAL A 40 4.79 14.72 -1.78
N MET A 41 3.46 14.82 -1.87
CA MET A 41 2.79 15.76 -2.75
C MET A 41 3.08 17.22 -2.38
N ASP A 42 3.14 17.55 -1.09
CA ASP A 42 3.47 18.89 -0.63
C ASP A 42 4.95 19.23 -0.91
N ARG A 43 5.85 18.25 -0.77
CA ARG A 43 7.25 18.39 -1.20
C ARG A 43 7.37 18.58 -2.71
N ILE A 44 6.64 17.81 -3.52
CA ILE A 44 6.61 17.99 -4.98
C ILE A 44 6.11 19.39 -5.34
N ARG A 45 5.09 19.92 -4.64
CA ARG A 45 4.61 21.29 -4.87
C ARG A 45 5.66 22.32 -4.49
N ALA A 46 6.27 22.20 -3.31
CA ALA A 46 7.29 23.14 -2.85
C ALA A 46 8.53 23.13 -3.77
N GLU A 47 9.13 21.95 -3.98
CA GLU A 47 10.33 21.79 -4.79
C GLU A 47 10.05 22.04 -6.30
N GLY A 48 8.86 21.66 -6.79
CA GLY A 48 8.43 21.89 -8.16
C GLY A 48 8.18 23.36 -8.47
N LEU A 49 7.56 24.11 -7.56
CA LEU A 49 7.42 25.57 -7.68
C LEU A 49 8.79 26.27 -7.65
N GLU A 50 9.70 25.84 -6.77
CA GLU A 50 11.07 26.38 -6.72
C GLU A 50 11.88 26.08 -7.98
N LEU A 51 11.68 24.91 -8.61
CA LEU A 51 12.30 24.57 -9.88
C LEU A 51 11.72 25.42 -11.02
N ASP A 52 10.41 25.58 -11.11
CA ASP A 52 9.75 26.46 -12.10
C ASP A 52 10.25 27.90 -12.01
N GLU A 53 10.44 28.45 -10.80
CA GLU A 53 10.97 29.81 -10.61
C GLU A 53 12.42 29.94 -11.08
N LYS A 54 13.30 29.00 -10.69
CA LYS A 54 14.72 28.98 -11.13
C LYS A 54 14.84 28.79 -12.65
N ILE A 55 13.94 28.00 -13.24
CA ILE A 55 13.89 27.74 -14.67
C ILE A 55 13.35 28.97 -15.42
N ALA A 56 12.29 29.63 -14.92
CA ALA A 56 11.77 30.88 -15.49
C ALA A 56 12.85 31.98 -15.53
N VAL A 57 13.73 32.05 -14.52
CA VAL A 57 14.89 32.97 -14.51
C VAL A 57 15.95 32.59 -15.56
N GLY A 58 16.06 31.32 -15.95
CA GLY A 58 17.01 30.83 -16.97
C GLY A 58 16.50 30.85 -18.42
N TYR A 59 15.20 31.02 -18.66
CA TYR A 59 14.54 30.83 -19.96
C TYR A 59 14.58 32.05 -20.90
N SER A 60 15.50 32.99 -20.71
CA SER A 60 15.74 34.08 -21.66
C SER A 60 16.56 33.67 -22.90
N ASN A 61 16.58 32.39 -23.32
CA ASN A 61 17.35 31.94 -24.50
C ASN A 61 16.63 30.85 -25.34
N PRO A 62 16.53 30.96 -26.69
CA PRO A 62 15.49 30.31 -27.48
C PRO A 62 15.94 29.04 -28.27
N LYS A 63 16.30 27.94 -27.60
CA LYS A 63 16.55 26.65 -28.30
C LYS A 63 15.75 25.48 -27.69
N ALA A 64 14.47 25.46 -28.02
CA ALA A 64 13.43 24.58 -27.50
C ALA A 64 13.41 23.13 -28.06
N ARG A 65 14.53 22.39 -28.05
CA ARG A 65 14.56 20.95 -28.42
C ARG A 65 14.73 19.98 -27.25
N ASP A 66 15.09 20.46 -26.05
CA ASP A 66 15.28 19.62 -24.85
C ASP A 66 14.11 19.69 -23.84
N TRP A 67 12.97 20.27 -24.23
CA TRP A 67 11.81 20.48 -23.36
C TRP A 67 11.31 19.21 -22.67
N GLN A 68 11.33 18.07 -23.36
CA GLN A 68 10.89 16.78 -22.79
C GLN A 68 11.83 16.26 -21.69
N ARG A 69 13.14 16.50 -21.79
CA ARG A 69 14.09 16.16 -20.71
C ARG A 69 14.07 17.19 -19.58
N GLY A 70 13.81 18.47 -19.89
CA GLY A 70 13.67 19.53 -18.90
C GLY A 70 12.48 19.33 -17.95
N ASN A 71 11.30 18.98 -18.49
CA ASN A 71 10.12 18.67 -17.68
C ASN A 71 10.27 17.39 -16.83
N GLN A 72 11.05 16.42 -17.30
CA GLN A 72 11.32 15.19 -16.54
C GLN A 72 12.36 15.38 -15.44
N VAL A 73 13.19 16.43 -15.54
CA VAL A 73 14.09 16.91 -14.48
C VAL A 73 13.35 17.83 -13.49
N MET A 74 12.23 18.46 -13.89
CA MET A 74 11.41 19.33 -13.02
C MET A 74 10.72 18.59 -11.87
N VAL A 75 10.32 17.33 -12.04
CA VAL A 75 9.92 16.50 -10.90
C VAL A 75 11.07 15.57 -10.61
N ARG A 76 11.78 15.83 -9.52
CA ARG A 76 12.91 15.03 -9.05
C ARG A 76 12.57 13.53 -9.12
N ASN A 77 13.38 12.74 -9.83
CA ASN A 77 13.13 11.31 -10.07
C ASN A 77 12.92 10.50 -8.78
N ASP A 78 13.46 10.94 -7.66
CA ASP A 78 13.27 10.35 -6.35
C ASP A 78 11.90 10.69 -5.74
N LEU A 79 11.41 11.93 -5.87
CA LEU A 79 10.05 12.28 -5.42
C LEU A 79 8.97 11.54 -6.23
N GLN A 80 9.23 11.33 -7.53
CA GLN A 80 8.35 10.52 -8.36
C GLN A 80 8.33 9.06 -7.87
N LYS A 81 9.49 8.47 -7.58
CA LYS A 81 9.57 7.11 -7.01
C LYS A 81 8.88 7.00 -5.66
N ASP A 82 9.07 7.98 -4.77
CA ASP A 82 8.41 8.03 -3.46
C ASP A 82 6.89 8.09 -3.60
N LEU A 83 6.39 8.84 -4.59
CA LEU A 83 4.96 8.92 -4.89
C LEU A 83 4.43 7.58 -5.45
N ASP A 84 5.15 6.98 -6.39
CA ASP A 84 4.78 5.68 -6.98
C ASP A 84 4.73 4.60 -5.90
N GLU A 85 5.71 4.55 -4.99
CA GLU A 85 5.69 3.64 -3.84
C GLU A 85 4.47 3.90 -2.94
N CYS A 86 4.17 5.17 -2.63
CA CYS A 86 2.98 5.49 -1.83
C CYS A 86 1.69 4.97 -2.48
N LEU A 87 1.55 5.14 -3.80
CA LEU A 87 0.38 4.67 -4.54
C LEU A 87 0.28 3.15 -4.56
N GLU A 88 1.39 2.45 -4.82
CA GLU A 88 1.45 0.98 -4.79
C GLU A 88 1.08 0.44 -3.41
N LYS A 89 1.62 1.01 -2.34
CA LYS A 89 1.32 0.61 -0.96
C LYS A 89 -0.13 0.90 -0.60
N LEU A 90 -0.68 2.04 -1.01
CA LEU A 90 -2.09 2.35 -0.78
C LEU A 90 -3.02 1.36 -1.48
N GLU A 91 -2.75 1.02 -2.74
CA GLU A 91 -3.53 0.02 -3.47
C GLU A 91 -3.44 -1.35 -2.78
N TRP A 92 -2.23 -1.80 -2.47
CA TRP A 92 -2.01 -3.09 -1.82
C TRP A 92 -2.72 -3.19 -0.46
N HIS A 93 -2.53 -2.20 0.41
CA HIS A 93 -3.18 -2.20 1.72
C HIS A 93 -4.71 -2.05 1.62
N THR A 94 -5.23 -1.35 0.59
CA THR A 94 -6.68 -1.25 0.36
C THR A 94 -7.26 -2.60 -0.01
N ARG A 95 -6.63 -3.29 -0.97
CA ARG A 95 -7.04 -4.63 -1.38
C ARG A 95 -7.00 -5.62 -0.22
N GLN A 96 -5.91 -5.62 0.55
CA GLN A 96 -5.78 -6.50 1.71
C GLN A 96 -6.81 -6.18 2.80
N ARG A 97 -7.06 -4.90 3.09
CA ARG A 97 -8.12 -4.49 4.01
C ARG A 97 -9.47 -5.07 3.58
N ASP A 98 -9.84 -4.91 2.32
CA ASP A 98 -11.15 -5.36 1.81
C ASP A 98 -11.27 -6.89 1.84
N GLU A 99 -10.18 -7.59 1.54
CA GLU A 99 -10.11 -9.05 1.61
C GLU A 99 -10.29 -9.55 3.05
N TYR A 100 -9.56 -8.99 4.02
CA TYR A 100 -9.72 -9.37 5.43
C TYR A 100 -11.07 -8.95 6.00
N ASP A 101 -11.65 -7.83 5.56
CA ASP A 101 -13.00 -7.41 5.98
C ASP A 101 -14.05 -8.41 5.49
N ALA A 102 -13.98 -8.84 4.23
CA ALA A 102 -14.85 -9.87 3.68
C ALA A 102 -14.72 -11.20 4.44
N TRP A 103 -13.50 -11.65 4.71
CA TRP A 103 -13.27 -12.85 5.52
C TRP A 103 -13.79 -12.72 6.94
N HIS A 104 -13.57 -11.58 7.59
CA HIS A 104 -14.11 -11.31 8.91
C HIS A 104 -15.65 -11.37 8.92
N GLN A 105 -16.32 -10.77 7.92
CA GLN A 105 -17.78 -10.85 7.78
C GLN A 105 -18.28 -12.29 7.63
N VAL A 106 -17.62 -13.11 6.80
CA VAL A 106 -18.02 -14.51 6.59
C VAL A 106 -17.81 -15.34 7.87
N LEU A 107 -16.66 -15.21 8.51
CA LEU A 107 -16.26 -16.01 9.66
C LEU A 107 -17.04 -15.62 10.93
N SER A 108 -17.30 -14.32 11.13
CA SER A 108 -18.15 -13.82 12.22
C SER A 108 -19.62 -14.23 12.07
N CYS A 109 -20.06 -14.68 10.89
CA CYS A 109 -21.40 -15.26 10.75
C CYS A 109 -21.44 -16.75 11.16
N GLN A 110 -20.30 -17.44 11.28
CA GLN A 110 -20.22 -18.90 11.38
C GLN A 110 -19.45 -19.39 12.63
N HIS A 111 -19.71 -18.79 13.77
CA HIS A 111 -18.97 -18.95 15.04
C HIS A 111 -18.55 -20.39 15.43
N GLU A 112 -19.47 -21.36 15.33
CA GLU A 112 -19.25 -22.72 15.84
C GLU A 112 -18.58 -23.67 14.84
N ARG A 113 -18.39 -23.24 13.59
CA ARG A 113 -17.83 -24.12 12.55
C ARG A 113 -16.32 -24.18 12.65
N ALA A 114 -15.78 -25.40 12.69
CA ALA A 114 -14.37 -25.63 12.50
C ALA A 114 -14.00 -25.55 11.02
N GLN A 115 -12.89 -24.88 10.71
CA GLN A 115 -12.33 -24.77 9.38
C GLN A 115 -10.98 -25.48 9.37
N GLN A 116 -10.73 -26.25 8.31
CA GLN A 116 -9.40 -26.80 8.04
C GLN A 116 -8.65 -25.82 7.17
N LEU A 117 -7.50 -25.38 7.67
CA LEU A 117 -6.60 -24.48 6.98
C LEU A 117 -5.40 -25.25 6.48
N ASP A 118 -4.99 -25.01 5.24
CA ASP A 118 -3.68 -25.44 4.80
C ASP A 118 -2.58 -24.48 5.30
N HIS A 119 -1.33 -24.73 4.88
CA HIS A 119 -0.21 -23.86 5.22
C HIS A 119 -0.36 -22.42 4.69
N GLN A 120 -0.94 -22.23 3.50
CA GLN A 120 -1.13 -20.90 2.90
C GLN A 120 -2.22 -20.13 3.63
N ASP A 121 -3.33 -20.78 3.93
CA ASP A 121 -4.42 -20.21 4.72
C ASP A 121 -3.92 -19.81 6.12
N TRP A 122 -3.13 -20.68 6.75
CA TRP A 122 -2.54 -20.37 8.04
C TRP A 122 -1.65 -19.13 7.98
N LEU A 123 -0.80 -19.01 6.95
CA LEU A 123 0.03 -17.82 6.75
C LEU A 123 -0.80 -16.57 6.45
N PHE A 124 -1.92 -16.70 5.76
CA PHE A 124 -2.83 -15.60 5.50
C PHE A 124 -3.37 -15.01 6.81
N PHE A 125 -3.94 -15.84 7.68
CA PHE A 125 -4.53 -15.36 8.95
C PHE A 125 -3.49 -15.04 10.03
N PHE A 126 -2.47 -15.89 10.19
CA PHE A 126 -1.54 -15.87 11.33
C PHE A 126 -0.09 -15.53 10.97
N GLY A 127 0.24 -15.44 9.67
CA GLY A 127 1.58 -15.05 9.23
C GLY A 127 1.93 -13.63 9.71
N ARG A 128 3.22 -13.34 9.87
CA ARG A 128 3.66 -11.99 10.24
C ARG A 128 3.39 -11.01 9.09
N ALA A 129 2.91 -9.82 9.44
CA ALA A 129 2.64 -8.71 8.51
C ALA A 129 3.77 -7.67 8.52
#